data_AF-A0A7G8IQY9-F1
#
_entry.id   AF-A0A7G8IQY9-F1
#
_cell.length_a   1.000
_cell.length_b   1.000
_cell.length_c   1.000
_cell.angle_alpha   90.00
_cell.angle_beta   90.00
_cell.angle_gamma   90.00
#
_symmetry.space_group_name_H-M   'P 1'
#
loop_
_entity.id
_entity.type
_entity.pdbx_description
1 polymer ?
#
loop_
_entity_poly.entity_id
_entity_poly.type
_entity_poly.pdbx_seq_one_letter_code
_entity_poly.pdbx_strand_id
1 'polypeptide(L)' 'MNSTVLMEALQRYEQNTLPRSMRLWVEATLELDPTQPSQAMMPGQAHPPAH' A
#
# COMPACT_ATOMS: atom_id res chain seq x y z
N MET A 1 -20.58 -9.52 8.36
CA MET A 1 -19.27 -10.09 7.94
C MET A 1 -18.29 -8.93 7.86
N ASN A 2 -17.04 -9.11 8.29
CA ASN A 2 -16.05 -8.08 8.67
C ASN A 2 -15.53 -7.14 7.54
N SER A 3 -16.37 -6.79 6.56
CA SER A 3 -15.98 -5.95 5.41
C SER A 3 -15.53 -4.54 5.78
N THR A 4 -16.07 -3.95 6.85
CA THR A 4 -15.74 -2.56 7.24
C THR A 4 -14.27 -2.43 7.64
N VAL A 5 -13.76 -3.38 8.42
CA VAL A 5 -12.37 -3.40 8.88
C VAL A 5 -11.41 -3.64 7.72
N LEU A 6 -11.77 -4.52 6.78
CA LEU A 6 -10.97 -4.80 5.60
C LEU A 6 -10.91 -3.58 4.66
N MET A 7 -12.06 -2.91 4.45
CA MET A 7 -12.16 -1.67 3.66
C MET A 7 -11.32 -0.53 4.26
N GLU A 8 -11.42 -0.30 5.57
CA GLU A 8 -10.60 0.71 6.25
C GLU A 8 -9.10 0.38 6.20
N ALA A 9 -8.75 -0.91 6.33
CA ALA A 9 -7.37 -1.36 6.24
C ALA A 9 -6.81 -1.17 4.82
N LEU A 10 -7.59 -1.47 3.77
CA LEU A 10 -7.25 -1.18 2.38
C LEU A 10 -7.06 0.32 2.13
N GLN A 11 -8.00 1.15 2.58
CA GLN A 11 -7.92 2.60 2.40
C GLN A 11 -6.67 3.20 3.08
N ARG A 12 -6.30 2.69 4.26
CA ARG A 12 -5.06 3.10 4.96
C ARG A 12 -3.81 2.49 4.33
N TYR A 13 -3.91 1.28 3.76
CA TYR A 13 -2.83 0.63 3.00
C TYR A 13 -2.45 1.47 1.78
N GLU A 14 -3.43 1.91 0.99
CA GLU A 14 -3.21 2.78 -0.18
C GLU A 14 -2.64 4.15 0.21
N GLN A 15 -3.13 4.73 1.31
CA GLN A 15 -2.59 6.00 1.83
C GLN A 15 -1.24 5.85 2.53
N ASN A 16 -0.66 4.64 2.57
CA ASN A 16 0.57 4.32 3.28
C ASN A 16 0.57 4.72 4.77
N THR A 17 -0.61 4.92 5.38
CA THR A 17 -0.78 5.28 6.80
C THR A 17 -0.94 4.06 7.69
N LEU A 18 -0.96 2.86 7.10
CA LEU A 18 -1.11 1.60 7.82
C LEU A 18 0.22 1.17 8.48
N PRO A 19 0.24 0.79 9.77
CA PRO A 19 1.43 0.26 10.42
C PRO A 19 1.94 -1.01 9.74
N ARG A 20 3.25 -1.24 9.75
CA ARG A 20 3.90 -2.40 9.09
C ARG A 20 3.27 -3.74 9.45
N SER A 21 2.94 -3.97 10.73
CA SER A 21 2.31 -5.23 11.16
C SER A 21 0.91 -5.43 10.57
N MET A 22 0.12 -4.35 10.43
CA MET A 22 -1.20 -4.42 9.78
C MET A 22 -1.05 -4.56 8.26
N ARG A 23 -0.01 -3.96 7.67
CA ARG A 23 0.32 -4.11 6.26
C ARG A 23 0.56 -5.58 5.90
N LEU A 24 1.39 -6.26 6.69
CA LEU A 24 1.65 -7.70 6.55
C LEU A 24 0.39 -8.54 6.72
N TRP A 25 -0.51 -8.15 7.63
CA TRP A 25 -1.79 -8.84 7.81
C TRP A 25 -2.70 -8.68 6.58
N VAL A 26 -2.80 -7.47 6.02
CA VAL A 26 -3.57 -7.21 4.80
C VAL A 26 -2.98 -7.97 3.62
N GLU A 27 -1.65 -7.94 3.46
CA GLU A 27 -0.93 -8.67 2.42
C GLU A 27 -1.15 -10.18 2.54
N ALA A 28 -1.08 -10.76 3.74
CA ALA A 28 -1.35 -12.17 3.96
C ALA A 28 -2.83 -12.55 3.78
N THR A 29 -3.76 -11.65 4.12
CA THR A 29 -5.22 -11.89 4.02
C THR A 29 -5.72 -11.81 2.57
N LEU A 30 -5.12 -10.92 1.77
CA LEU A 30 -5.48 -10.67 0.38
C LEU A 30 -4.50 -11.33 -0.61
N GLU A 31 -3.51 -12.06 -0.09
CA GLU A 31 -2.42 -12.67 -0.87
C GLU A 31 -1.71 -11.65 -1.80
N LEU A 32 -1.55 -10.42 -1.32
CA LEU A 32 -0.88 -9.35 -2.06
C LEU A 32 0.62 -9.57 -2.06
N ASP A 33 1.22 -9.46 -3.24
CA ASP A 33 2.65 -9.58 -3.39
C ASP A 33 3.35 -8.27 -2.93
N PRO A 34 4.27 -8.32 -1.95
CA PRO A 34 4.96 -7.14 -1.45
C PRO A 34 5.99 -6.58 -2.44
N THR A 35 6.34 -7.34 -3.48
CA THR A 35 7.26 -6.92 -4.55
C THR A 35 6.53 -6.16 -5.66
N GLN A 36 5.20 -6.23 -5.71
CA GLN A 36 4.37 -5.26 -6.40
C GLN A 36 4.29 -4.01 -5.51
N PRO A 37 5.05 -2.93 -5.78
CA PRO A 37 4.80 -1.69 -5.09
C PRO A 37 3.33 -1.35 -5.36
N SER A 38 2.51 -1.32 -4.30
CA SER A 38 1.22 -0.66 -4.36
C SER A 38 1.52 0.69 -4.98
N GLN A 39 1.03 0.90 -6.20
CA GLN A 39 1.28 2.10 -6.97
C GLN A 39 0.54 3.28 -6.31
N ALA A 40 0.82 3.56 -5.05
CA ALA A 40 0.92 4.91 -4.56
C ALA A 40 2.06 5.54 -5.37
N MET A 41 1.73 5.91 -6.61
CA MET A 41 2.59 6.63 -7.53
C MET A 41 3.06 7.87 -6.77
N MET A 42 4.24 7.76 -6.21
CA MET A 42 4.98 8.86 -5.64
C MET A 42 5.12 9.88 -6.77
N PRO A 43 4.55 11.10 -6.68
CA PRO A 43 4.92 12.17 -7.60
C PRO A 43 6.32 12.63 -7.19
N GLY A 44 7.34 11.87 -7.56
CA GLY A 44 8.70 12.08 -7.05
C GLY A 44 9.82 11.53 -7.92
N GLN A 45 9.53 10.70 -8.92
CA GLN A 45 10.55 10.32 -9.92
C GLN A 45 10.48 11.25 -11.14
N ALA A 46 10.63 12.54 -10.89
CA ALA A 46 11.10 13.44 -11.93
C ALA A 46 12.59 13.13 -12.15
N HIS A 47 12.88 12.50 -13.29
CA HIS A 47 14.22 12.38 -13.88
C HIS A 47 15.09 13.61 -13.57
N PRO A 48 16.33 13.47 -13.08
CA PRO A 48 17.24 14.60 -13.08
C PRO A 48 17.50 15.00 -14.55
N PRO A 49 17.46 16.30 -14.91
CA PRO A 49 17.85 16.72 -16.24
C PRO A 49 19.36 16.47 -16.38
N ALA A 50 19.74 15.61 -17.33
CA ALA A 50 21.12 15.51 -17.77
C ALA A 50 21.49 16.83 -18.48
N HIS A 51 22.53 17.46 -17.96
CA HIS A 51 23.18 18.68 -18.45
C HIS A 51 23.92 18.44 -19.77
#